data_AF-A0A920EK45-F1
#
_entry.id   AF-A0A920EK45-F1
#
_cell.length_a   1.000
_cell.length_b   1.000
_cell.length_c   1.000
_cell.angle_alpha   90.00
_cell.angle_beta   90.00
_cell.angle_gamma   90.00
#
_symmetry.space_group_name_H-M   'P 1'
#
loop_
_entity.id
_entity.type
_entity.pdbx_description
1 polymer ?
#
loop_
_entity_poly.entity_id
_entity_poly.type
_entity_poly.pdbx_seq_one_letter_code
_entity_poly.pdbx_strand_id
1 'polypeptide(L)'
;MSSSLGNDQNNGLSKEAPWSSLKKISSQTFEPGDVIKFKSGDTFFGSLDINSSGQSGKPIVFTKYGGDLLPVIDASSQNNGEHVAAIMIQDQDHIEISHLNIRNHRKHGQSKPSTNEKSIQQSTNFYVKAPKARTVRMHSNRFGWDKNHPKGKAKYLGDNLWVVSIQPSWKKSARYKWIVDGEIENLRNDIRRGLCRYRIATGSIVSGNDFANRAWDPGLGDIKEDVAGKCSFSSGANPKIDYSDFKAFGIFVKNSGKRFLEGYEFHNLTVEKIYPLRMRNNQNEQAFVDNMVSGIRFETLPAKSKKDAVNTKNILVHNNLIRETGRFGIAARHKSSKIKSISNEPVDYDQNFIVINNKCENLGGSCVLMSGIWEGLLEGNTFIKSGAMVEPSVSVNRGSGAWFFRSKNVVAQHNTAALSRGHNDSAGIHVDYNNENILVQYNFTFNNEGYGTEILGANKNIIWRYNISVGDGTRVVNVPRPEEEGV
;
A
#
# COMPACT_ATOMS: atom_id res chain seq x y z
N MET A 1 -17.91 9.44 24.01
CA MET A 1 -18.71 8.99 22.84
C MET A 1 -19.04 7.50 22.92
N SER A 2 -20.17 7.08 22.37
CA SER A 2 -20.71 5.71 22.43
C SER A 2 -21.64 5.49 21.24
N SER A 3 -21.32 4.60 20.30
CA SER A 3 -22.20 4.31 19.17
C SER A 3 -23.43 3.48 19.59
N SER A 4 -23.33 2.78 20.72
CA SER A 4 -24.39 1.93 21.27
C SER A 4 -25.38 2.68 22.17
N LEU A 5 -24.93 3.72 22.87
CA LEU A 5 -25.72 4.44 23.89
C LEU A 5 -25.80 5.95 23.66
N GLY A 6 -25.07 6.49 22.68
CA GLY A 6 -24.97 7.93 22.47
C GLY A 6 -26.08 8.53 21.62
N ASN A 7 -26.14 9.85 21.64
CA ASN A 7 -26.97 10.66 20.78
C ASN A 7 -26.18 11.92 20.40
N ASP A 8 -26.12 12.27 19.11
CA ASP A 8 -25.37 13.42 18.62
C ASP A 8 -25.96 14.79 19.01
N GLN A 9 -27.15 14.80 19.64
CA GLN A 9 -27.73 15.97 20.31
C GLN A 9 -27.26 16.14 21.76
N ASN A 10 -26.57 15.15 22.32
CA ASN A 10 -25.97 15.29 23.64
C ASN A 10 -24.82 16.30 23.62
N ASN A 11 -24.40 16.76 24.81
CA ASN A 11 -23.24 17.65 24.93
C ASN A 11 -21.89 16.90 24.81
N GLY A 12 -21.85 15.58 24.97
CA GLY A 12 -20.64 14.78 24.85
C GLY A 12 -19.68 14.90 26.05
N LEU A 13 -20.06 15.64 27.10
CA LEU A 13 -19.19 15.98 28.24
C LEU A 13 -19.26 14.96 29.38
N SER A 14 -20.16 13.98 29.32
CA SER A 14 -20.28 12.92 30.33
C SER A 14 -20.54 11.54 29.71
N LYS A 15 -20.41 10.48 30.52
CA LYS A 15 -20.68 9.10 30.10
C LYS A 15 -22.18 8.83 29.90
N GLU A 16 -23.01 9.62 30.57
CA GLU A 16 -24.48 9.54 30.55
C GLU A 16 -25.06 10.27 29.34
N ALA A 17 -24.34 11.29 28.83
CA ALA A 17 -24.71 12.05 27.63
C ALA A 17 -23.62 12.03 26.54
N PRO A 18 -23.20 10.86 26.00
CA PRO A 18 -22.16 10.79 24.98
C PRO A 18 -22.72 11.08 23.58
N TRP A 19 -21.89 11.64 22.69
CA TRP A 19 -22.15 11.61 21.23
C TRP A 19 -22.08 10.19 20.67
N SER A 20 -22.74 9.93 19.53
CA SER A 20 -22.81 8.60 18.91
C SER A 20 -21.99 8.41 17.64
N SER A 21 -21.70 9.46 16.86
CA SER A 21 -21.07 9.30 15.55
C SER A 21 -19.71 9.97 15.38
N LEU A 22 -18.89 9.45 14.46
CA LEU A 22 -17.64 10.08 14.02
C LEU A 22 -17.92 11.42 13.34
N LYS A 23 -19.00 11.51 12.54
CA LYS A 23 -19.43 12.74 11.87
C LYS A 23 -19.63 13.89 12.85
N LYS A 24 -20.22 13.61 14.03
CA LYS A 24 -20.40 14.62 15.08
C LYS A 24 -19.07 15.13 15.62
N ILE A 25 -18.09 14.25 15.79
CA ILE A 25 -16.77 14.61 16.34
C ILE A 25 -15.93 15.36 15.33
N SER A 26 -15.95 14.92 14.07
CA SER A 26 -15.23 15.59 13.00
C SER A 26 -15.76 17.00 12.70
N SER A 27 -16.97 17.34 13.17
CA SER A 27 -17.51 18.70 13.09
C SER A 27 -17.26 19.55 14.34
N GLN A 28 -16.64 19.01 15.38
CA GLN A 28 -16.25 19.78 16.56
C GLN A 28 -14.88 20.43 16.37
N THR A 29 -14.67 21.52 17.11
CA THR A 29 -13.35 22.11 17.35
C THR A 29 -12.94 21.75 18.76
N PHE A 30 -11.71 21.25 18.92
CA PHE A 30 -11.12 20.90 20.19
C PHE A 30 -10.04 21.90 20.59
N GLU A 31 -9.88 22.08 21.89
CA GLU A 31 -8.82 22.88 22.49
C GLU A 31 -7.63 22.01 22.91
N PRO A 32 -6.42 22.57 23.00
CA PRO A 32 -5.25 21.86 23.50
C PRO A 32 -5.47 21.24 24.88
N GLY A 33 -5.23 19.92 24.98
CA GLY A 33 -5.45 19.13 26.20
C GLY A 33 -6.80 18.43 26.27
N ASP A 34 -7.69 18.62 25.29
CA ASP A 34 -8.95 17.90 25.21
C ASP A 34 -8.73 16.39 25.05
N VAL A 35 -9.63 15.61 25.67
CA VAL A 35 -9.58 14.14 25.65
C VAL A 35 -10.89 13.56 25.15
N ILE A 36 -10.85 12.93 23.97
CA ILE A 36 -11.98 12.28 23.32
C ILE A 36 -11.92 10.78 23.65
N LYS A 37 -12.91 10.29 24.39
CA LYS A 37 -12.96 8.89 24.84
C LYS A 37 -14.05 8.06 24.13
N PHE A 38 -13.66 6.98 23.49
CA PHE A 38 -14.48 5.99 22.80
C PHE A 38 -14.86 4.84 23.75
N LYS A 39 -16.15 4.47 23.77
CA LYS A 39 -16.64 3.40 24.67
C LYS A 39 -16.09 2.05 24.26
N SER A 40 -15.52 1.31 25.21
CA SER A 40 -15.10 -0.08 24.99
C SER A 40 -16.21 -0.95 24.39
N GLY A 41 -15.84 -1.76 23.39
CA GLY A 41 -16.73 -2.68 22.68
C GLY A 41 -17.57 -2.04 21.57
N ASP A 42 -17.62 -0.71 21.48
CA ASP A 42 -18.40 -0.02 20.46
C ASP A 42 -17.66 -0.02 19.11
N THR A 43 -18.42 -0.07 18.01
CA THR A 43 -17.91 0.12 16.65
C THR A 43 -18.48 1.41 16.07
N PHE A 44 -17.60 2.23 15.51
CA PHE A 44 -17.92 3.51 14.89
C PHE A 44 -17.58 3.43 13.40
N PHE A 45 -18.61 3.51 12.55
CA PHE A 45 -18.44 3.44 11.11
C PHE A 45 -18.17 4.81 10.49
N GLY A 46 -17.30 4.84 9.48
CA GLY A 46 -16.93 6.05 8.73
C GLY A 46 -15.49 6.49 8.97
N SER A 47 -15.18 7.73 8.59
CA SER A 47 -13.88 8.38 8.82
C SER A 47 -13.96 9.32 10.01
N LEU A 48 -12.91 9.34 10.83
CA LEU A 48 -12.64 10.38 11.82
C LEU A 48 -11.66 11.40 11.25
N ASP A 49 -12.14 12.58 10.90
CA ASP A 49 -11.30 13.72 10.56
C ASP A 49 -10.98 14.53 11.83
N ILE A 50 -9.69 14.71 12.12
CA ILE A 50 -9.18 15.53 13.23
C ILE A 50 -8.77 16.89 12.66
N ASN A 51 -9.53 17.92 13.04
CA ASN A 51 -9.45 19.28 12.45
C ASN A 51 -8.90 20.34 13.43
N SER A 52 -8.42 19.92 14.60
CA SER A 52 -7.84 20.79 15.63
C SER A 52 -6.45 20.31 16.01
N SER A 53 -5.61 21.25 16.43
CA SER A 53 -4.25 20.96 16.93
C SER A 53 -4.21 21.10 18.45
N GLY A 54 -3.42 20.25 19.09
CA GLY A 54 -3.04 20.47 20.47
C GLY A 54 -1.94 21.53 20.61
N GLN A 55 -1.21 21.46 21.71
CA GLN A 55 0.02 22.23 21.95
C GLN A 55 1.06 21.36 22.64
N SER A 56 2.31 21.81 22.66
CA SER A 56 3.39 21.12 23.39
C SER A 56 3.01 20.94 24.86
N GLY A 57 3.10 19.70 25.35
CA GLY A 57 2.66 19.30 26.70
C GLY A 57 1.15 19.22 26.91
N LYS A 58 0.33 19.56 25.90
CA LYS A 58 -1.13 19.49 25.91
C LYS A 58 -1.66 18.95 24.57
N PRO A 59 -1.34 17.70 24.21
CA PRO A 59 -1.88 17.12 23.00
C PRO A 59 -3.40 16.96 23.10
N ILE A 60 -4.08 16.89 21.95
CA ILE A 60 -5.44 16.37 21.91
C ILE A 60 -5.36 14.85 21.89
N VAL A 61 -6.05 14.20 22.82
CA VAL A 61 -5.95 12.75 23.06
C VAL A 61 -7.21 12.04 22.58
N PHE A 62 -7.05 11.04 21.73
CA PHE A 62 -8.13 10.13 21.29
C PHE A 62 -7.90 8.74 21.87
N THR A 63 -8.75 8.32 22.80
CA THR A 63 -8.52 7.08 23.57
C THR A 63 -9.79 6.34 23.99
N LYS A 64 -9.67 5.28 24.79
CA LYS A 64 -10.80 4.44 25.25
C LYS A 64 -11.31 4.85 26.64
N TYR A 65 -12.57 4.53 26.95
CA TYR A 65 -13.06 4.39 28.33
C TYR A 65 -13.90 3.12 28.54
N GLY A 66 -13.94 2.66 29.80
CA GLY A 66 -14.63 1.42 30.20
C GLY A 66 -13.95 0.17 29.65
N GLY A 67 -14.39 -1.00 30.14
CA GLY A 67 -14.11 -2.36 29.65
C GLY A 67 -12.66 -2.70 29.24
N ASP A 68 -12.46 -3.88 28.67
CA ASP A 68 -11.16 -4.30 28.15
C ASP A 68 -11.11 -4.34 26.61
N LEU A 69 -12.27 -4.48 25.96
CA LEU A 69 -12.36 -4.53 24.50
C LEU A 69 -12.01 -3.18 23.88
N LEU A 70 -11.19 -3.18 22.82
CA LEU A 70 -10.90 -1.96 22.07
C LEU A 70 -12.15 -1.49 21.30
N PRO A 71 -12.54 -0.21 21.38
CA PRO A 71 -13.47 0.38 20.43
C PRO A 71 -12.88 0.31 19.02
N VAL A 72 -13.75 0.14 18.03
CA VAL A 72 -13.36 0.01 16.62
C VAL A 72 -13.75 1.28 15.87
N ILE A 73 -12.80 1.87 15.15
CA ILE A 73 -13.05 2.84 14.07
C ILE A 73 -12.94 2.07 12.76
N ASP A 74 -14.06 1.96 12.03
CA ASP A 74 -14.15 1.14 10.84
C ASP A 74 -14.62 1.97 9.62
N ALA A 75 -13.66 2.31 8.76
CA ALA A 75 -13.92 3.02 7.50
C ALA A 75 -14.28 2.09 6.33
N SER A 76 -14.56 0.81 6.60
CA SER A 76 -14.97 -0.15 5.57
C SER A 76 -16.34 0.16 4.95
N SER A 77 -16.73 -0.69 4.01
CA SER A 77 -17.64 -0.46 2.87
C SER A 77 -19.12 -0.11 3.14
N GLN A 78 -19.48 0.62 4.19
CA GLN A 78 -20.85 1.10 4.34
C GLN A 78 -21.27 2.04 3.19
N ASN A 79 -20.33 2.78 2.58
CA ASN A 79 -20.55 3.69 1.45
C ASN A 79 -19.65 3.36 0.24
N ASN A 80 -19.62 2.11 -0.25
CA ASN A 80 -18.82 1.72 -1.43
C ASN A 80 -17.30 1.99 -1.32
N GLY A 81 -16.76 2.03 -0.11
CA GLY A 81 -15.34 2.32 0.13
C GLY A 81 -14.97 3.78 -0.10
N GLU A 82 -15.89 4.71 0.12
CA GLU A 82 -15.69 6.16 0.01
C GLU A 82 -14.45 6.67 0.78
N HIS A 83 -14.24 6.18 2.00
CA HIS A 83 -13.19 6.69 2.88
C HIS A 83 -11.83 6.07 2.56
N VAL A 84 -10.86 6.92 2.20
CA VAL A 84 -9.47 6.49 1.98
C VAL A 84 -8.69 6.29 3.29
N ALA A 85 -9.16 6.84 4.41
CA ALA A 85 -8.55 6.72 5.73
C ALA A 85 -9.63 6.45 6.79
N ALA A 86 -9.28 5.73 7.86
CA ALA A 86 -10.15 5.61 9.04
C ALA A 86 -9.97 6.80 9.99
N ILE A 87 -8.74 7.31 10.11
CA ILE A 87 -8.43 8.55 10.80
C ILE A 87 -7.61 9.44 9.86
N MET A 88 -8.08 10.67 9.62
CA MET A 88 -7.40 11.67 8.81
C MET A 88 -6.95 12.84 9.69
N ILE A 89 -5.68 13.20 9.57
CA ILE A 89 -5.08 14.36 10.25
C ILE A 89 -4.37 15.17 9.17
N GLN A 90 -4.95 16.30 8.75
CA GLN A 90 -4.34 17.18 7.75
C GLN A 90 -3.98 18.53 8.34
N ASP A 91 -2.69 18.87 8.28
CA ASP A 91 -2.14 20.14 8.80
C ASP A 91 -2.45 20.40 10.29
N GLN A 92 -2.76 19.36 11.07
CA GLN A 92 -2.95 19.43 12.53
C GLN A 92 -1.84 18.67 13.24
N ASP A 93 -1.48 19.12 14.44
CA ASP A 93 -0.35 18.59 15.19
C ASP A 93 -0.64 18.50 16.71
N HIS A 94 0.32 17.99 17.49
CA HIS A 94 0.16 17.70 18.92
C HIS A 94 -1.02 16.76 19.18
N ILE A 95 -0.97 15.56 18.60
CA ILE A 95 -2.05 14.56 18.64
C ILE A 95 -1.55 13.25 19.25
N GLU A 96 -2.28 12.74 20.22
CA GLU A 96 -2.10 11.40 20.77
C GLU A 96 -3.29 10.49 20.38
N ILE A 97 -3.01 9.29 19.90
CA ILE A 97 -4.05 8.29 19.61
C ILE A 97 -3.66 6.97 20.27
N SER A 98 -4.55 6.46 21.14
CA SER A 98 -4.26 5.25 21.88
C SER A 98 -5.45 4.33 22.14
N HIS A 99 -5.20 3.04 22.35
CA HIS A 99 -6.21 2.07 22.77
C HIS A 99 -7.43 1.95 21.84
N LEU A 100 -7.22 2.04 20.52
CA LEU A 100 -8.25 1.86 19.50
C LEU A 100 -7.92 0.68 18.59
N ASN A 101 -8.96 0.05 18.04
CA ASN A 101 -8.85 -0.82 16.87
C ASN A 101 -9.26 -0.02 15.61
N ILE A 102 -8.42 -0.01 14.58
CA ILE A 102 -8.59 0.82 13.39
C ILE A 102 -8.60 -0.09 12.16
N ARG A 103 -9.67 0.02 11.35
CA ARG A 103 -9.91 -0.80 10.15
C ARG A 103 -10.29 0.03 8.95
N ASN A 104 -9.85 -0.42 7.77
CA ASN A 104 -10.21 0.20 6.50
C ASN A 104 -10.06 -0.78 5.33
N HIS A 105 -10.87 -1.85 5.33
CA HIS A 105 -10.95 -2.78 4.21
C HIS A 105 -11.98 -2.24 3.22
N ARG A 106 -11.52 -1.44 2.25
CA ARG A 106 -12.40 -0.82 1.26
C ARG A 106 -12.92 -1.90 0.30
N LYS A 107 -14.24 -1.98 0.17
CA LYS A 107 -14.94 -2.84 -0.81
C LYS A 107 -16.03 -2.04 -1.50
N HIS A 108 -16.34 -2.35 -2.75
CA HIS A 108 -17.59 -1.89 -3.36
C HIS A 108 -18.77 -2.54 -2.61
N GLY A 109 -19.87 -1.82 -2.42
CA GLY A 109 -21.07 -2.35 -1.78
C GLY A 109 -21.54 -3.62 -2.50
N GLN A 110 -21.98 -4.61 -1.71
CA GLN A 110 -22.20 -6.01 -2.10
C GLN A 110 -22.62 -6.21 -3.57
N SER A 111 -21.71 -6.73 -4.41
CA SER A 111 -22.11 -7.86 -5.25
C SER A 111 -22.19 -9.05 -4.30
N LYS A 112 -23.34 -9.75 -4.27
CA LYS A 112 -23.49 -11.03 -3.55
C LYS A 112 -22.20 -11.86 -3.70
N PRO A 113 -21.73 -12.53 -2.63
CA PRO A 113 -20.62 -13.46 -2.80
C PRO A 113 -21.10 -14.50 -3.83
N SER A 114 -20.54 -14.47 -5.04
CA SER A 114 -20.58 -15.66 -5.87
C SER A 114 -19.79 -16.68 -5.08
N THR A 115 -20.48 -17.68 -4.55
CA THR A 115 -19.89 -18.93 -4.10
C THR A 115 -19.21 -19.57 -5.31
N ASN A 116 -18.02 -19.09 -5.64
CA ASN A 116 -17.10 -19.84 -6.47
C ASN A 116 -16.10 -20.42 -5.50
N GLU A 117 -16.37 -21.67 -5.12
CA GLU A 117 -15.33 -22.62 -4.78
C GLU A 117 -14.11 -22.37 -5.67
N LYS A 118 -12.93 -22.29 -5.06
CA LYS A 118 -11.66 -22.26 -5.77
C LYS A 118 -11.51 -23.56 -6.57
N SER A 119 -12.12 -23.61 -7.75
CA SER A 119 -11.71 -24.56 -8.77
C SER A 119 -10.35 -24.09 -9.29
N ILE A 120 -9.34 -24.95 -9.20
CA ILE A 120 -8.08 -24.77 -9.88
C ILE A 120 -8.42 -24.58 -11.36
N GLN A 121 -8.33 -23.35 -11.87
CA GLN A 121 -8.78 -23.04 -13.21
C GLN A 121 -7.83 -23.72 -14.22
N GLN A 122 -8.27 -24.88 -14.72
CA GLN A 122 -7.45 -25.79 -15.54
C GLN A 122 -7.02 -25.13 -16.87
N SER A 123 -7.75 -24.12 -17.35
CA SER A 123 -7.45 -23.38 -18.57
C SER A 123 -7.85 -21.90 -18.45
N THR A 124 -7.09 -21.01 -19.09
CA THR A 124 -7.44 -19.58 -19.19
C THR A 124 -7.73 -19.18 -20.62
N ASN A 125 -8.82 -18.45 -20.84
CA ASN A 125 -9.23 -17.96 -22.14
C ASN A 125 -8.93 -16.47 -22.30
N PHE A 126 -8.34 -16.11 -23.43
CA PHE A 126 -8.07 -14.74 -23.84
C PHE A 126 -8.97 -14.39 -25.02
N TYR A 127 -10.04 -13.65 -24.74
CA TYR A 127 -10.98 -13.16 -25.74
C TYR A 127 -10.56 -11.79 -26.26
N VAL A 128 -10.72 -11.58 -27.56
CA VAL A 128 -10.44 -10.30 -28.22
C VAL A 128 -11.44 -10.00 -29.33
N LYS A 129 -11.97 -8.77 -29.36
CA LYS A 129 -12.66 -8.25 -30.54
C LYS A 129 -11.64 -7.73 -31.55
N ALA A 130 -11.68 -8.27 -32.76
CA ALA A 130 -10.85 -7.86 -33.89
C ALA A 130 -11.74 -7.66 -35.13
N PRO A 131 -12.34 -6.45 -35.30
CA PRO A 131 -13.25 -6.17 -36.39
C PRO A 131 -12.62 -6.40 -37.76
N LYS A 132 -13.31 -7.15 -38.64
CA LYS A 132 -12.88 -7.44 -40.02
C LYS A 132 -11.59 -8.25 -40.16
N ALA A 133 -11.09 -8.84 -39.08
CA ALA A 133 -9.89 -9.68 -39.11
C ALA A 133 -10.16 -10.99 -39.85
N ARG A 134 -9.21 -11.45 -40.68
CA ARG A 134 -9.25 -12.79 -41.29
C ARG A 134 -8.52 -13.81 -40.43
N THR A 135 -7.47 -13.37 -39.75
CA THR A 135 -6.66 -14.18 -38.86
C THR A 135 -6.32 -13.39 -37.60
N VAL A 136 -6.36 -14.07 -36.46
CA VAL A 136 -5.93 -13.51 -35.17
C VAL A 136 -5.00 -14.50 -34.47
N ARG A 137 -3.92 -13.98 -33.88
CA ARG A 137 -3.00 -14.74 -33.04
C ARG A 137 -2.62 -13.95 -31.80
N MET A 138 -2.21 -14.65 -30.75
CA MET A 138 -1.55 -14.09 -29.58
C MET A 138 -0.05 -14.36 -29.66
N HIS A 139 0.74 -13.30 -29.49
CA HIS A 139 2.19 -13.33 -29.38
C HIS A 139 2.57 -12.93 -27.96
N SER A 140 3.40 -13.72 -27.28
CA SER A 140 3.66 -13.55 -25.84
C SER A 140 5.08 -13.93 -25.45
N ASN A 141 5.59 -13.33 -24.37
CA ASN A 141 6.83 -13.78 -23.74
C ASN A 141 6.77 -15.26 -23.31
N ARG A 142 5.60 -15.77 -22.96
CA ARG A 142 5.39 -17.20 -22.63
C ARG A 142 5.47 -18.12 -23.84
N PHE A 143 5.46 -17.56 -25.05
CA PHE A 143 5.73 -18.25 -26.30
C PHE A 143 7.13 -17.91 -26.85
N GLY A 144 8.04 -17.38 -26.00
CA GLY A 144 9.35 -16.91 -26.45
C GLY A 144 9.28 -15.74 -27.43
N TRP A 145 8.17 -15.00 -27.46
CA TRP A 145 7.86 -14.01 -28.48
C TRP A 145 7.92 -14.61 -29.92
N ASP A 146 7.55 -15.87 -30.09
CA ASP A 146 7.32 -16.43 -31.42
C ASP A 146 5.94 -15.99 -31.94
N LYS A 147 5.92 -15.31 -33.09
CA LYS A 147 4.70 -14.83 -33.76
C LYS A 147 3.87 -15.99 -34.34
N ASN A 148 4.53 -17.10 -34.65
CA ASN A 148 3.96 -18.27 -35.30
C ASN A 148 3.72 -19.44 -34.33
N HIS A 149 3.91 -19.21 -33.03
CA HIS A 149 3.75 -20.25 -32.01
C HIS A 149 2.36 -20.90 -32.13
N PRO A 150 2.25 -22.24 -32.19
CA PRO A 150 1.01 -22.94 -32.49
C PRO A 150 -0.10 -22.64 -31.47
N LYS A 151 0.26 -22.56 -30.17
CA LYS A 151 -0.68 -22.18 -29.10
C LYS A 151 -1.14 -20.73 -29.13
N GLY A 152 -0.54 -19.90 -29.98
CA GLY A 152 -0.97 -18.51 -30.18
C GLY A 152 -2.12 -18.37 -31.17
N LYS A 153 -2.46 -19.40 -31.95
CA LYS A 153 -3.53 -19.29 -32.97
C LYS A 153 -4.89 -19.12 -32.30
N ALA A 154 -5.61 -18.05 -32.63
CA ALA A 154 -6.95 -17.81 -32.09
C ALA A 154 -8.03 -18.56 -32.88
N LYS A 155 -9.07 -19.00 -32.17
CA LYS A 155 -10.30 -19.56 -32.74
C LYS A 155 -11.33 -18.44 -32.91
N TYR A 156 -11.94 -18.35 -34.08
CA TYR A 156 -13.05 -17.43 -34.34
C TYR A 156 -14.33 -17.94 -33.69
N LEU A 157 -15.04 -17.07 -32.98
CA LEU A 157 -16.29 -17.41 -32.28
C LEU A 157 -17.54 -16.75 -32.89
N GLY A 158 -17.40 -15.93 -33.93
CA GLY A 158 -18.48 -15.09 -34.47
C GLY A 158 -18.41 -13.65 -33.97
N ASP A 159 -19.15 -12.73 -34.60
CA ASP A 159 -19.28 -11.32 -34.22
C ASP A 159 -17.97 -10.57 -33.96
N ASN A 160 -16.95 -10.83 -34.80
CA ASN A 160 -15.59 -10.29 -34.67
C ASN A 160 -14.87 -10.71 -33.37
N LEU A 161 -15.37 -11.71 -32.64
CA LEU A 161 -14.79 -12.22 -31.40
C LEU A 161 -13.89 -13.43 -31.67
N TRP A 162 -12.71 -13.42 -31.07
CA TRP A 162 -11.70 -14.48 -31.17
C TRP A 162 -11.26 -14.90 -29.78
N VAL A 163 -10.81 -16.15 -29.63
CA VAL A 163 -10.30 -16.66 -28.36
C VAL A 163 -8.98 -17.41 -28.54
N VAL A 164 -8.04 -17.23 -27.62
CA VAL A 164 -6.90 -18.12 -27.41
C VAL A 164 -7.06 -18.79 -26.05
N SER A 165 -7.03 -20.12 -26.03
CA SER A 165 -7.16 -20.91 -24.79
C SER A 165 -5.80 -21.49 -24.40
N ILE A 166 -5.38 -21.22 -23.16
CA ILE A 166 -4.13 -21.70 -22.58
C ILE A 166 -4.46 -22.81 -21.59
N GLN A 167 -4.05 -24.04 -21.93
CA GLN A 167 -4.23 -25.23 -21.11
C GLN A 167 -2.91 -26.02 -20.99
N PRO A 168 -2.44 -26.33 -19.76
CA PRO A 168 -2.93 -25.75 -18.50
C PRO A 168 -2.70 -24.23 -18.46
N SER A 169 -3.48 -23.51 -17.63
CA SER A 169 -3.26 -22.08 -17.41
C SER A 169 -1.80 -21.78 -17.03
N TRP A 170 -1.31 -20.60 -17.40
CA TRP A 170 0.05 -20.21 -17.05
C TRP A 170 0.19 -19.98 -15.55
N LYS A 171 1.20 -20.61 -14.95
CA LYS A 171 1.55 -20.43 -13.53
C LYS A 171 2.32 -19.14 -13.24
N LYS A 172 2.71 -18.39 -14.27
CA LYS A 172 3.47 -17.14 -14.16
C LYS A 172 2.91 -16.10 -15.12
N SER A 173 3.09 -14.85 -14.77
CA SER A 173 2.55 -13.72 -15.53
C SER A 173 2.96 -13.68 -16.99
N ALA A 174 2.05 -13.28 -17.84
CA ALA A 174 2.26 -13.16 -19.27
C ALA A 174 2.22 -11.69 -19.70
N ARG A 175 3.06 -11.39 -20.67
CA ARG A 175 3.00 -10.18 -21.48
C ARG A 175 2.70 -10.61 -22.89
N TYR A 176 1.71 -9.99 -23.51
CA TYR A 176 1.23 -10.42 -24.81
C TYR A 176 0.76 -9.26 -25.68
N LYS A 177 0.67 -9.56 -26.97
CA LYS A 177 0.17 -8.71 -28.02
C LYS A 177 -0.71 -9.54 -28.95
N TRP A 178 -1.79 -8.93 -29.42
CA TRP A 178 -2.56 -9.48 -30.53
C TRP A 178 -1.84 -9.26 -31.86
N ILE A 179 -1.89 -10.25 -32.73
CA ILE A 179 -1.53 -10.17 -34.14
C ILE A 179 -2.83 -10.29 -34.93
N VAL A 180 -3.13 -9.31 -35.77
CA VAL A 180 -4.32 -9.29 -36.62
C VAL A 180 -3.85 -9.20 -38.07
N ASP A 181 -4.18 -10.20 -38.87
CA ASP A 181 -3.81 -10.25 -40.30
C ASP A 181 -2.30 -10.07 -40.55
N GLY A 182 -1.48 -10.65 -39.68
CA GLY A 182 -0.01 -10.58 -39.74
C GLY A 182 0.60 -9.37 -39.02
N GLU A 183 -0.20 -8.35 -38.71
CA GLU A 183 0.26 -7.12 -38.06
C GLU A 183 0.20 -7.21 -36.55
N ILE A 184 1.30 -6.87 -35.88
CA ILE A 184 1.37 -6.82 -34.41
C ILE A 184 0.67 -5.57 -33.91
N GLU A 185 -0.19 -5.71 -32.90
CA GLU A 185 -0.92 -4.59 -32.33
C GLU A 185 0.00 -3.48 -31.79
N ASN A 186 -0.43 -2.24 -32.01
CA ASN A 186 0.24 -1.03 -31.55
C ASN A 186 -0.60 -0.24 -30.55
N LEU A 187 -0.37 -0.49 -29.26
CA LEU A 187 -1.02 0.23 -28.16
C LEU A 187 -0.39 1.61 -27.87
N ARG A 188 0.80 1.91 -28.40
CA ARG A 188 1.54 3.15 -28.08
C ARG A 188 0.79 4.40 -28.54
N ASN A 189 0.01 4.31 -29.63
CA ASN A 189 -0.84 5.40 -30.10
C ASN A 189 -1.90 5.79 -29.06
N ASP A 190 -2.62 4.81 -28.53
CA ASP A 190 -3.62 5.04 -27.49
C ASP A 190 -2.98 5.52 -26.18
N ILE A 191 -1.76 5.05 -25.86
CA ILE A 191 -1.02 5.53 -24.69
C ILE A 191 -0.68 7.01 -24.84
N ARG A 192 -0.13 7.43 -26.00
CA ARG A 192 0.19 8.85 -26.27
C ARG A 192 -1.05 9.74 -26.22
N ARG A 193 -2.21 9.21 -26.61
CA ARG A 193 -3.51 9.90 -26.52
C ARG A 193 -4.14 9.85 -25.13
N GLY A 194 -3.48 9.21 -24.15
CA GLY A 194 -3.99 9.06 -22.78
C GLY A 194 -5.16 8.10 -22.63
N LEU A 195 -5.50 7.33 -23.67
CA LEU A 195 -6.64 6.42 -23.66
C LEU A 195 -6.37 5.19 -22.78
N CYS A 196 -5.11 4.78 -22.61
CA CYS A 196 -4.76 3.57 -21.85
C CYS A 196 -4.65 3.77 -20.33
N ARG A 197 -4.92 4.97 -19.79
CA ARG A 197 -4.69 5.29 -18.37
C ARG A 197 -5.28 4.23 -17.44
N TYR A 198 -6.53 3.80 -17.69
CA TYR A 198 -7.21 2.80 -16.86
C TYR A 198 -6.47 1.48 -16.85
N ARG A 199 -6.19 0.93 -18.03
CA ARG A 199 -5.53 -0.36 -18.19
C ARG A 199 -4.09 -0.35 -17.66
N ILE A 200 -3.39 0.78 -17.74
CA ILE A 200 -2.06 0.98 -17.13
C ILE A 200 -2.19 0.99 -15.60
N ALA A 201 -3.14 1.75 -15.06
CA ALA A 201 -3.34 1.86 -13.61
C ALA A 201 -3.74 0.51 -12.99
N THR A 202 -4.61 -0.26 -13.65
CA THR A 202 -5.02 -1.60 -13.20
C THR A 202 -4.06 -2.71 -13.61
N GLY A 203 -3.01 -2.40 -14.37
CA GLY A 203 -1.99 -3.36 -14.73
C GLY A 203 -2.27 -4.29 -15.89
N SER A 204 -3.44 -4.23 -16.50
CA SER A 204 -3.76 -5.00 -17.71
C SER A 204 -2.98 -4.56 -18.95
N ILE A 205 -2.30 -3.41 -18.90
CA ILE A 205 -1.30 -2.95 -19.89
C ILE A 205 -0.05 -2.50 -19.14
N VAL A 206 1.12 -2.92 -19.63
CA VAL A 206 2.44 -2.47 -19.18
C VAL A 206 3.16 -1.81 -20.35
N SER A 207 3.70 -0.62 -20.12
CA SER A 207 4.41 0.15 -21.14
C SER A 207 5.67 0.82 -20.60
N GLY A 208 6.63 1.03 -21.48
CA GLY A 208 7.81 1.86 -21.26
C GLY A 208 8.02 2.80 -22.45
N ASN A 209 9.20 3.41 -22.55
CA ASN A 209 9.51 4.35 -23.63
C ASN A 209 9.30 3.73 -25.02
N ASP A 210 9.71 2.47 -25.20
CA ASP A 210 9.73 1.80 -26.51
C ASP A 210 8.80 0.60 -26.65
N PHE A 211 8.05 0.23 -25.61
CA PHE A 211 7.18 -0.94 -25.64
C PHE A 211 5.82 -0.67 -24.98
N ALA A 212 4.82 -1.44 -25.40
CA ALA A 212 3.51 -1.50 -24.79
C ALA A 212 2.91 -2.88 -25.02
N ASN A 213 2.68 -3.62 -23.94
CA ASN A 213 2.18 -4.99 -23.94
C ASN A 213 0.92 -5.07 -23.07
N ARG A 214 0.00 -5.95 -23.44
CA ARG A 214 -1.03 -6.40 -22.51
C ARG A 214 -0.41 -7.30 -21.46
N ALA A 215 -1.01 -7.36 -20.29
CA ALA A 215 -0.52 -8.11 -19.14
C ALA A 215 -1.64 -8.93 -18.52
N TRP A 216 -1.29 -10.15 -18.14
CA TRP A 216 -2.12 -11.09 -17.41
C TRP A 216 -1.28 -11.74 -16.32
N ASP A 217 -1.87 -11.95 -15.15
CA ASP A 217 -1.24 -12.54 -13.98
C ASP A 217 -2.06 -13.76 -13.51
N PRO A 218 -1.40 -14.80 -12.94
CA PRO A 218 -2.10 -15.98 -12.43
C PRO A 218 -3.22 -15.62 -11.45
N GLY A 219 -4.37 -16.29 -11.57
CA GLY A 219 -5.53 -16.05 -10.71
C GLY A 219 -6.50 -14.95 -11.18
N LEU A 220 -6.16 -14.16 -12.21
CA LEU A 220 -7.09 -13.17 -12.79
C LEU A 220 -8.27 -13.80 -13.55
N GLY A 221 -8.15 -15.08 -13.92
CA GLY A 221 -9.13 -15.78 -14.76
C GLY A 221 -9.10 -15.31 -16.21
N ASP A 222 -10.23 -15.42 -16.89
CA ASP A 222 -10.35 -15.17 -18.33
C ASP A 222 -10.32 -13.67 -18.67
N ILE A 223 -9.63 -13.32 -19.76
CA ILE A 223 -9.64 -11.96 -20.32
C ILE A 223 -10.79 -11.84 -21.30
N LYS A 224 -11.81 -11.04 -20.98
CA LYS A 224 -13.06 -10.99 -21.77
C LYS A 224 -13.20 -9.77 -22.69
N GLU A 225 -12.44 -8.71 -22.41
CA GLU A 225 -12.76 -7.37 -22.91
C GLU A 225 -11.66 -6.74 -23.79
N ASP A 226 -10.73 -7.52 -24.33
CA ASP A 226 -9.72 -6.95 -25.22
C ASP A 226 -10.32 -6.53 -26.57
N VAL A 227 -9.80 -5.43 -27.10
CA VAL A 227 -10.03 -4.99 -28.49
C VAL A 227 -8.66 -4.83 -29.13
N ALA A 228 -8.39 -5.59 -30.20
CA ALA A 228 -7.06 -5.62 -30.81
C ALA A 228 -6.62 -4.21 -31.26
N GLY A 229 -5.38 -3.82 -30.92
CA GLY A 229 -4.84 -2.50 -31.27
C GLY A 229 -5.40 -1.33 -30.48
N LYS A 230 -6.33 -1.56 -29.54
CA LYS A 230 -6.95 -0.50 -28.74
C LYS A 230 -6.88 -0.78 -27.25
N CYS A 231 -6.83 0.30 -26.47
CA CYS A 231 -6.93 0.26 -25.03
C CYS A 231 -8.38 0.29 -24.50
N SER A 232 -9.38 0.52 -25.36
CA SER A 232 -10.79 0.47 -25.00
C SER A 232 -11.23 -0.93 -24.56
N PHE A 233 -12.34 -1.03 -23.83
CA PHE A 233 -13.00 -2.30 -23.56
C PHE A 233 -13.98 -2.64 -24.69
N SER A 234 -14.29 -3.92 -24.85
CA SER A 234 -15.21 -4.39 -25.89
C SER A 234 -16.66 -3.92 -25.67
N SER A 235 -16.96 -3.57 -24.41
CA SER A 235 -18.19 -3.00 -23.87
C SER A 235 -18.27 -1.47 -23.95
N GLY A 236 -17.19 -0.76 -24.33
CA GLY A 236 -17.22 0.70 -24.51
C GLY A 236 -15.95 1.44 -24.07
N ALA A 237 -16.11 2.74 -23.80
CA ALA A 237 -15.03 3.61 -23.35
C ALA A 237 -14.43 3.14 -22.01
N ASN A 238 -13.15 3.43 -21.78
CA ASN A 238 -12.48 3.07 -20.53
C ASN A 238 -13.19 3.72 -19.33
N PRO A 239 -13.44 2.97 -18.24
CA PRO A 239 -13.95 3.56 -17.02
C PRO A 239 -13.06 4.72 -16.58
N LYS A 240 -13.67 5.79 -16.06
CA LYS A 240 -12.90 6.81 -15.36
C LYS A 240 -12.16 6.14 -14.20
N ILE A 241 -10.87 6.41 -14.09
CA ILE A 241 -10.09 5.96 -12.94
C ILE A 241 -10.38 6.91 -11.81
N ASP A 242 -10.89 6.39 -10.70
CA ASP A 242 -10.71 7.06 -9.43
C ASP A 242 -9.38 6.64 -8.82
N TYR A 243 -8.45 7.59 -8.68
CA TYR A 243 -7.14 7.33 -8.07
C TYR A 243 -7.26 7.08 -6.57
N SER A 244 -8.39 7.41 -5.96
CA SER A 244 -8.72 7.03 -4.58
C SER A 244 -8.79 5.52 -4.45
N ASP A 245 -9.23 4.76 -5.47
CA ASP A 245 -9.41 3.31 -5.42
C ASP A 245 -8.16 2.54 -5.01
N PHE A 246 -6.97 3.11 -5.24
CA PHE A 246 -5.66 2.52 -4.93
C PHE A 246 -5.09 2.96 -3.58
N LYS A 247 -5.89 3.66 -2.76
CA LYS A 247 -5.47 4.21 -1.47
C LYS A 247 -6.25 3.57 -0.33
N ALA A 248 -5.57 3.27 0.77
CA ALA A 248 -6.22 2.89 2.00
C ALA A 248 -5.28 3.15 3.18
N PHE A 249 -5.80 3.82 4.20
CA PHE A 249 -5.05 4.16 5.39
C PHE A 249 -5.84 3.77 6.63
N GLY A 250 -5.16 3.26 7.65
CA GLY A 250 -5.70 3.29 9.01
C GLY A 250 -5.67 4.73 9.51
N ILE A 251 -4.48 5.23 9.81
CA ILE A 251 -4.22 6.63 10.18
C ILE A 251 -3.40 7.30 9.07
N PHE A 252 -3.86 8.46 8.60
CA PHE A 252 -3.14 9.28 7.63
C PHE A 252 -2.89 10.69 8.16
N VAL A 253 -1.64 10.97 8.51
CA VAL A 253 -1.13 12.30 8.84
C VAL A 253 -0.51 12.91 7.59
N LYS A 254 -1.00 14.09 7.21
CA LYS A 254 -0.57 14.79 6.00
C LYS A 254 -0.17 16.23 6.32
N ASN A 255 1.10 16.55 6.08
CA ASN A 255 1.58 17.92 5.97
C ASN A 255 1.50 18.37 4.51
N SER A 256 0.57 19.29 4.23
CA SER A 256 0.35 19.82 2.88
C SER A 256 1.38 20.88 2.45
N GLY A 257 2.36 21.19 3.30
CA GLY A 257 3.39 22.19 3.03
C GLY A 257 3.02 23.60 3.49
N LYS A 258 1.99 23.74 4.34
CA LYS A 258 1.53 25.07 4.82
C LYS A 258 2.28 25.57 6.05
N ARG A 259 2.69 24.65 6.94
CA ARG A 259 3.36 24.96 8.20
C ARG A 259 4.19 23.79 8.68
N PHE A 260 5.08 24.06 9.62
CA PHE A 260 5.69 23.01 10.43
C PHE A 260 4.61 22.29 11.24
N LEU A 261 4.74 20.98 11.37
CA LEU A 261 3.90 20.15 12.22
C LEU A 261 4.79 19.38 13.19
N GLU A 262 4.32 19.15 14.42
CA GLU A 262 5.07 18.36 15.39
C GLU A 262 4.22 17.70 16.48
N GLY A 263 4.78 16.68 17.15
CA GLY A 263 4.19 16.11 18.35
C GLY A 263 3.10 15.11 18.02
N TYR A 264 3.50 13.90 17.66
CA TYR A 264 2.57 12.79 17.43
C TYR A 264 2.97 11.60 18.28
N GLU A 265 2.01 11.02 18.99
CA GLU A 265 2.22 9.81 19.78
C GLU A 265 1.10 8.80 19.51
N PHE A 266 1.43 7.73 18.78
CA PHE A 266 0.46 6.70 18.41
C PHE A 266 0.84 5.37 19.07
N HIS A 267 0.00 4.88 19.98
CA HIS A 267 0.36 3.75 20.82
C HIS A 267 -0.75 2.86 21.32
N ASN A 268 -0.43 1.61 21.66
CA ASN A 268 -1.40 0.62 22.11
C ASN A 268 -2.58 0.45 21.13
N LEU A 269 -2.32 0.62 19.83
CA LEU A 269 -3.31 0.46 18.78
C LEU A 269 -3.30 -0.96 18.22
N THR A 270 -4.47 -1.39 17.75
CA THR A 270 -4.56 -2.46 16.75
C THR A 270 -4.95 -1.83 15.42
N VAL A 271 -4.06 -1.86 14.43
CA VAL A 271 -4.37 -1.38 13.07
C VAL A 271 -4.42 -2.58 12.14
N GLU A 272 -5.60 -2.92 11.64
CA GLU A 272 -5.80 -4.16 10.91
C GLU A 272 -6.70 -4.03 9.69
N LYS A 273 -6.51 -4.93 8.71
CA LYS A 273 -7.36 -5.05 7.52
C LYS A 273 -7.43 -3.74 6.76
N ILE A 274 -6.26 -3.24 6.34
CA ILE A 274 -6.14 -1.99 5.59
C ILE A 274 -5.91 -2.33 4.12
N TYR A 275 -6.98 -2.26 3.32
CA TYR A 275 -6.96 -2.69 1.93
C TYR A 275 -7.68 -1.67 1.02
N PRO A 276 -7.09 -1.35 -0.14
CA PRO A 276 -7.70 -0.49 -1.13
C PRO A 276 -8.84 -1.21 -1.86
N LEU A 277 -9.66 -0.47 -2.62
CA LEU A 277 -10.66 -1.08 -3.51
C LEU A 277 -9.99 -1.91 -4.61
N ARG A 278 -8.81 -1.44 -5.07
CA ARG A 278 -8.08 -2.02 -6.19
C ARG A 278 -6.59 -1.91 -5.95
N MET A 279 -5.83 -2.87 -6.47
CA MET A 279 -4.38 -2.75 -6.56
C MET A 279 -3.95 -2.20 -7.92
N ARG A 280 -2.83 -1.49 -7.94
CA ARG A 280 -2.05 -1.31 -9.17
C ARG A 280 -1.22 -2.56 -9.44
N ASN A 281 -0.79 -2.75 -10.70
CA ASN A 281 0.14 -3.83 -11.06
C ASN A 281 1.37 -3.83 -10.14
N ASN A 282 1.54 -4.86 -9.32
CA ASN A 282 2.69 -4.98 -8.42
C ASN A 282 3.97 -5.47 -9.12
N GLN A 283 3.87 -5.95 -10.37
CA GLN A 283 5.02 -6.37 -11.18
C GLN A 283 5.62 -5.23 -12.02
N ASN A 284 4.92 -4.10 -12.11
CA ASN A 284 5.48 -2.88 -12.68
C ASN A 284 5.98 -1.99 -11.53
N GLU A 285 7.27 -1.68 -11.53
CA GLU A 285 7.90 -0.96 -10.42
C GLU A 285 7.27 0.42 -10.16
N GLN A 286 6.90 1.16 -11.22
CA GLN A 286 6.24 2.46 -11.06
C GLN A 286 4.85 2.31 -10.43
N ALA A 287 4.08 1.33 -10.87
CA ALA A 287 2.77 1.02 -10.30
C ALA A 287 2.86 0.54 -8.84
N PHE A 288 3.89 -0.24 -8.49
CA PHE A 288 4.21 -0.60 -7.11
C PHE A 288 4.49 0.66 -6.27
N VAL A 289 5.32 1.59 -6.77
CA VAL A 289 5.64 2.85 -6.11
C VAL A 289 4.37 3.68 -5.83
N ASP A 290 3.44 3.71 -6.77
CA ASP A 290 2.23 4.53 -6.73
C ASP A 290 1.08 3.97 -5.86
N ASN A 291 1.19 2.75 -5.31
CA ASN A 291 0.18 2.18 -4.40
C ASN A 291 0.23 2.86 -3.03
N MET A 292 -0.80 3.61 -2.61
CA MET A 292 -0.77 4.32 -1.33
C MET A 292 -1.58 3.60 -0.25
N VAL A 293 -1.05 2.48 0.24
CA VAL A 293 -1.68 1.69 1.30
C VAL A 293 -0.76 1.64 2.53
N SER A 294 -1.26 1.98 3.71
CA SER A 294 -0.47 1.95 4.95
C SER A 294 -1.36 1.82 6.18
N GLY A 295 -0.94 1.07 7.20
CA GLY A 295 -1.60 1.11 8.51
C GLY A 295 -1.56 2.52 9.10
N ILE A 296 -0.35 3.04 9.32
CA ILE A 296 -0.08 4.38 9.81
C ILE A 296 0.82 5.08 8.79
N ARG A 297 0.41 6.25 8.30
CA ARG A 297 1.19 7.03 7.33
C ARG A 297 1.40 8.46 7.79
N PHE A 298 2.64 8.91 7.72
CA PHE A 298 3.03 10.31 7.74
C PHE A 298 3.51 10.70 6.34
N GLU A 299 2.92 11.74 5.76
CA GLU A 299 3.31 12.26 4.45
C GLU A 299 3.50 13.77 4.48
N THR A 300 4.69 14.20 4.07
CA THR A 300 5.03 15.62 3.90
C THR A 300 5.27 15.90 2.43
N LEU A 301 4.58 16.91 1.89
CA LEU A 301 4.77 17.33 0.51
C LEU A 301 6.11 18.07 0.33
N PRO A 302 6.83 17.83 -0.78
CA PRO A 302 8.08 18.51 -1.06
C PRO A 302 7.85 20.03 -1.21
N ALA A 303 8.77 20.82 -0.66
CA ALA A 303 8.75 22.26 -0.80
C ALA A 303 8.81 22.70 -2.28
N LYS A 304 8.01 23.72 -2.63
CA LYS A 304 8.01 24.33 -3.98
C LYS A 304 8.95 25.53 -4.08
N SER A 305 9.24 26.19 -2.95
CA SER A 305 10.22 27.25 -2.83
C SER A 305 10.90 27.20 -1.46
N LYS A 306 12.05 27.86 -1.29
CA LYS A 306 12.80 27.85 -0.03
C LYS A 306 11.99 28.40 1.15
N LYS A 307 11.16 29.42 0.91
CA LYS A 307 10.33 30.05 1.96
C LYS A 307 9.16 29.17 2.40
N ASP A 308 8.71 28.24 1.56
CA ASP A 308 7.60 27.34 1.83
C ASP A 308 8.11 25.97 2.34
N ALA A 309 9.39 25.87 2.67
CA ALA A 309 9.99 24.64 3.15
C ALA A 309 9.60 24.40 4.61
N VAL A 310 8.79 23.37 4.81
CA VAL A 310 8.31 22.93 6.12
C VAL A 310 8.42 21.42 6.20
N ASN A 311 8.48 20.90 7.42
CA ASN A 311 8.54 19.47 7.69
C ASN A 311 7.66 19.07 8.87
N THR A 312 7.61 17.77 9.13
CA THR A 312 6.94 17.17 10.29
C THR A 312 7.99 16.64 11.26
N LYS A 313 7.85 16.91 12.55
CA LYS A 313 8.84 16.54 13.58
C LYS A 313 8.23 15.81 14.77
N ASN A 314 9.07 15.18 15.60
CA ASN A 314 8.69 14.62 16.90
C ASN A 314 7.54 13.62 16.77
N ILE A 315 7.82 12.51 16.09
CA ILE A 315 6.85 11.47 15.77
C ILE A 315 7.26 10.20 16.51
N LEU A 316 6.40 9.74 17.42
CA LEU A 316 6.59 8.55 18.21
C LEU A 316 5.47 7.54 17.92
N VAL A 317 5.84 6.36 17.42
CA VAL A 317 4.91 5.26 17.13
C VAL A 317 5.37 4.04 17.90
N HIS A 318 4.59 3.59 18.89
CA HIS A 318 5.03 2.52 19.77
C HIS A 318 3.97 1.58 20.31
N ASN A 319 4.37 0.37 20.70
CA ASN A 319 3.48 -0.60 21.34
C ASN A 319 2.22 -0.94 20.52
N ASN A 320 2.29 -0.83 19.19
CA ASN A 320 1.15 -1.12 18.31
C ASN A 320 1.22 -2.54 17.74
N LEU A 321 0.05 -3.16 17.55
CA LEU A 321 -0.13 -4.32 16.69
C LEU A 321 -0.66 -3.85 15.33
N ILE A 322 0.09 -4.14 14.26
CA ILE A 322 -0.30 -3.80 12.89
C ILE A 322 -0.34 -5.07 12.07
N ARG A 323 -1.47 -5.41 11.47
CA ARG A 323 -1.58 -6.66 10.72
C ARG A 323 -2.47 -6.55 9.50
N GLU A 324 -2.27 -7.42 8.52
CA GLU A 324 -3.18 -7.53 7.38
C GLU A 324 -3.36 -6.17 6.65
N THR A 325 -2.25 -5.51 6.27
CA THR A 325 -2.29 -4.31 5.43
C THR A 325 -1.82 -4.61 4.01
N GLY A 326 -2.36 -3.95 3.00
CA GLY A 326 -2.04 -4.25 1.59
C GLY A 326 -0.63 -3.81 1.13
N ARG A 327 0.07 -2.95 1.89
CA ARG A 327 1.43 -2.51 1.56
C ARG A 327 2.29 -2.22 2.79
N PHE A 328 2.11 -1.06 3.44
CA PHE A 328 2.95 -0.71 4.60
C PHE A 328 2.24 -0.93 5.93
N GLY A 329 3.00 -1.26 6.97
CA GLY A 329 2.54 -1.12 8.35
C GLY A 329 2.59 0.34 8.78
N ILE A 330 3.79 0.88 8.92
CA ILE A 330 4.11 2.26 9.30
C ILE A 330 4.96 2.87 8.17
N ALA A 331 4.59 4.05 7.66
CA ALA A 331 5.35 4.71 6.61
C ALA A 331 5.50 6.21 6.85
N ALA A 332 6.74 6.68 6.91
CA ALA A 332 7.08 8.08 6.74
C ALA A 332 7.50 8.36 5.29
N ARG A 333 6.96 9.43 4.71
CA ARG A 333 7.16 9.79 3.30
C ARG A 333 7.30 11.32 3.17
N HIS A 334 8.53 11.79 3.19
CA HIS A 334 8.89 13.14 2.76
C HIS A 334 9.68 13.03 1.45
N LYS A 335 9.12 13.49 0.33
CA LYS A 335 9.83 13.53 -0.96
C LYS A 335 10.81 14.71 -0.97
N SER A 336 12.00 14.54 -1.54
CA SER A 336 12.94 15.66 -1.67
C SER A 336 12.35 16.79 -2.51
N SER A 337 12.59 18.03 -2.10
CA SER A 337 12.32 19.19 -2.94
C SER A 337 13.28 19.23 -4.14
N LYS A 338 12.92 20.01 -5.16
CA LYS A 338 13.81 20.28 -6.31
C LYS A 338 14.73 21.48 -6.08
N ILE A 339 14.88 21.91 -4.82
CA ILE A 339 15.51 23.18 -4.45
C ILE A 339 16.93 22.90 -3.93
N LYS A 340 17.94 23.17 -4.77
CA LYS A 340 19.34 22.85 -4.47
C LYS A 340 19.85 23.44 -3.15
N SER A 341 19.42 24.64 -2.77
CA SER A 341 19.91 25.36 -1.59
C SER A 341 19.38 24.86 -0.25
N ILE A 342 18.40 23.96 -0.25
CA ILE A 342 17.92 23.25 0.95
C ILE A 342 18.01 21.73 0.77
N SER A 343 18.54 21.27 -0.36
CA SER A 343 18.78 19.85 -0.60
C SER A 343 19.80 19.38 0.42
N ASN A 344 19.51 18.27 1.11
CA ASN A 344 20.34 17.75 2.21
C ASN A 344 20.37 18.61 3.48
N GLU A 345 19.49 19.59 3.64
CA GLU A 345 19.28 20.33 4.89
C GLU A 345 18.13 19.72 5.70
N PRO A 346 18.13 19.78 7.05
CA PRO A 346 17.11 19.19 7.89
C PRO A 346 15.66 19.56 7.53
N VAL A 347 15.43 20.75 6.95
CA VAL A 347 14.11 21.23 6.54
C VAL A 347 13.50 20.43 5.38
N ASP A 348 14.32 19.75 4.56
CA ASP A 348 13.89 18.89 3.44
C ASP A 348 13.64 17.43 3.88
N TYR A 349 13.55 17.18 5.19
CA TYR A 349 13.35 15.87 5.82
C TYR A 349 12.38 16.01 6.99
N ASP A 350 11.60 14.97 7.26
CA ASP A 350 10.88 14.86 8.53
C ASP A 350 11.86 14.45 9.63
N GLN A 351 11.69 14.97 10.85
CA GLN A 351 12.71 14.89 11.91
C GLN A 351 12.24 14.10 13.12
N ASN A 352 13.16 13.42 13.79
CA ASN A 352 12.89 12.70 15.04
C ASN A 352 11.71 11.71 14.89
N PHE A 353 11.89 10.76 13.96
CA PHE A 353 10.91 9.71 13.66
C PHE A 353 11.28 8.42 14.39
N ILE A 354 10.60 8.17 15.50
CA ILE A 354 10.88 7.09 16.44
C ILE A 354 9.80 6.02 16.33
N VAL A 355 10.21 4.78 16.03
CA VAL A 355 9.34 3.62 15.89
C VAL A 355 9.86 2.52 16.81
N ILE A 356 9.17 2.29 17.92
CA ILE A 356 9.65 1.36 18.96
C ILE A 356 8.62 0.33 19.41
N ASN A 357 9.06 -0.91 19.64
CA ASN A 357 8.23 -1.97 20.22
C ASN A 357 6.88 -2.20 19.49
N ASN A 358 6.84 -2.04 18.17
CA ASN A 358 5.67 -2.37 17.36
C ASN A 358 5.78 -3.79 16.83
N LYS A 359 4.63 -4.45 16.67
CA LYS A 359 4.53 -5.77 16.07
C LYS A 359 3.76 -5.68 14.75
N CYS A 360 4.40 -6.10 13.67
CA CYS A 360 3.78 -6.22 12.35
C CYS A 360 3.60 -7.69 11.96
N GLU A 361 2.39 -8.08 11.54
CA GLU A 361 2.09 -9.46 11.16
C GLU A 361 1.32 -9.55 9.84
N ASN A 362 1.75 -10.47 8.96
CA ASN A 362 1.02 -10.82 7.74
C ASN A 362 0.69 -9.61 6.85
N LEU A 363 1.66 -8.73 6.65
CA LEU A 363 1.49 -7.56 5.80
C LEU A 363 1.70 -7.95 4.34
N GLY A 364 0.89 -7.40 3.43
CA GLY A 364 1.06 -7.54 1.99
C GLY A 364 2.35 -6.91 1.45
N GLY A 365 2.96 -5.99 2.20
CA GLY A 365 4.28 -5.44 1.91
C GLY A 365 5.13 -5.29 3.17
N SER A 366 5.93 -4.21 3.27
CA SER A 366 6.87 -4.02 4.37
C SER A 366 6.22 -3.47 5.65
N CYS A 367 6.78 -3.77 6.82
CA CYS A 367 6.29 -3.14 8.05
C CYS A 367 6.66 -1.66 8.10
N VAL A 368 7.94 -1.31 8.17
CA VAL A 368 8.36 0.08 8.35
C VAL A 368 9.06 0.63 7.11
N LEU A 369 8.64 1.83 6.70
CA LEU A 369 9.38 2.66 5.77
C LEU A 369 9.76 3.98 6.43
N MET A 370 11.05 4.29 6.43
CA MET A 370 11.58 5.62 6.72
C MET A 370 12.13 6.24 5.43
N SER A 371 11.31 7.08 4.78
CA SER A 371 11.68 7.75 3.53
C SER A 371 11.73 9.26 3.72
N GLY A 372 12.92 9.86 3.68
CA GLY A 372 13.09 11.29 3.92
C GLY A 372 13.14 11.65 5.40
N ILE A 373 13.82 10.84 6.22
CA ILE A 373 13.95 11.06 7.66
C ILE A 373 15.32 11.64 8.01
N TRP A 374 15.33 12.59 8.94
CA TRP A 374 16.53 13.10 9.62
C TRP A 374 16.41 12.76 11.10
N GLU A 375 17.36 12.00 11.65
CA GLU A 375 17.30 11.46 13.01
C GLU A 375 16.12 10.49 13.18
N GLY A 376 16.41 9.21 12.97
CA GLY A 376 15.42 8.13 13.10
C GLY A 376 15.88 7.06 14.07
N LEU A 377 14.93 6.48 14.81
CA LEU A 377 15.15 5.31 15.66
C LEU A 377 14.15 4.22 15.30
N LEU A 378 14.65 3.05 14.95
CA LEU A 378 13.89 1.82 14.75
C LEU A 378 14.36 0.82 15.80
N GLU A 379 13.61 0.62 16.88
CA GLU A 379 14.06 -0.21 18.00
C GLU A 379 13.03 -1.21 18.55
N GLY A 380 13.45 -2.45 18.82
CA GLY A 380 12.61 -3.41 19.52
C GLY A 380 11.38 -3.88 18.73
N ASN A 381 11.30 -3.59 17.43
CA ASN A 381 10.14 -3.95 16.62
C ASN A 381 10.23 -5.40 16.13
N THR A 382 9.07 -6.02 15.93
CA THR A 382 8.95 -7.40 15.43
C THR A 382 8.16 -7.42 14.12
N PHE A 383 8.79 -7.89 13.04
CA PHE A 383 8.20 -7.98 11.71
C PHE A 383 8.08 -9.44 11.30
N ILE A 384 6.86 -9.96 11.23
CA ILE A 384 6.57 -11.36 10.89
C ILE A 384 5.77 -11.42 9.61
N LYS A 385 6.30 -12.13 8.60
CA LYS A 385 5.60 -12.36 7.33
C LYS A 385 5.23 -11.07 6.58
N SER A 386 6.20 -10.18 6.40
CA SER A 386 6.10 -9.11 5.39
C SER A 386 5.97 -9.71 3.98
N GLY A 387 5.16 -9.11 3.11
CA GLY A 387 4.85 -9.67 1.79
C GLY A 387 3.94 -10.91 1.77
N ALA A 388 3.16 -11.15 2.83
CA ALA A 388 2.20 -12.23 2.94
C ALA A 388 1.04 -12.11 1.93
N MET A 389 0.53 -13.25 1.48
CA MET A 389 -0.62 -13.35 0.55
C MET A 389 -1.94 -13.54 1.31
N VAL A 390 -2.28 -12.64 2.25
CA VAL A 390 -3.58 -12.69 2.97
C VAL A 390 -4.73 -12.23 2.08
N GLU A 391 -4.57 -11.07 1.45
CA GLU A 391 -5.52 -10.50 0.48
C GLU A 391 -4.79 -10.20 -0.84
N PRO A 392 -4.34 -11.23 -1.58
CA PRO A 392 -3.37 -11.08 -2.65
C PRO A 392 -3.88 -10.29 -3.85
N SER A 393 -5.19 -10.18 -4.04
CA SER A 393 -5.81 -9.39 -5.12
C SER A 393 -5.68 -7.87 -4.91
N VAL A 394 -5.45 -7.43 -3.66
CA VAL A 394 -5.38 -6.01 -3.26
C VAL A 394 -4.11 -5.67 -2.46
N SER A 395 -3.15 -6.59 -2.40
CA SER A 395 -1.87 -6.47 -1.69
C SER A 395 -0.67 -6.56 -2.63
N VAL A 396 0.39 -5.80 -2.35
CA VAL A 396 1.60 -5.83 -3.21
C VAL A 396 2.34 -7.18 -3.22
N ASN A 397 2.08 -8.05 -2.23
CA ASN A 397 2.62 -9.41 -2.08
C ASN A 397 4.15 -9.49 -2.12
N ARG A 398 4.80 -8.44 -1.65
CA ARG A 398 6.26 -8.27 -1.60
C ARG A 398 6.63 -7.26 -0.54
N GLY A 399 7.50 -7.63 0.39
CA GLY A 399 8.03 -6.64 1.33
C GLY A 399 9.07 -7.15 2.30
N SER A 400 10.00 -6.27 2.65
CA SER A 400 10.98 -6.46 3.72
C SER A 400 10.41 -6.18 5.12
N GLY A 401 11.13 -6.51 6.19
CA GLY A 401 10.76 -6.08 7.55
C GLY A 401 10.71 -4.54 7.65
N ALA A 402 11.84 -3.89 7.43
CA ALA A 402 11.94 -2.43 7.39
C ALA A 402 12.93 -1.93 6.33
N TRP A 403 12.75 -0.71 5.86
CA TRP A 403 13.73 -0.09 4.95
C TRP A 403 13.82 1.44 5.02
N PHE A 404 14.99 1.93 4.64
CA PHE A 404 15.39 3.35 4.69
C PHE A 404 15.69 3.89 3.30
N PHE A 405 15.12 5.03 2.96
CA PHE A 405 15.35 5.70 1.67
C PHE A 405 15.57 7.19 1.89
N ARG A 406 16.62 7.78 1.29
CA ARG A 406 16.91 9.22 1.45
C ARG A 406 16.83 9.65 2.91
N SER A 407 17.50 8.95 3.82
CA SER A 407 17.43 9.24 5.25
C SER A 407 18.81 9.43 5.86
N LYS A 408 18.87 10.18 6.96
CA LYS A 408 20.11 10.56 7.64
C LYS A 408 20.06 10.28 9.14
N ASN A 409 21.19 9.85 9.69
CA ASN A 409 21.36 9.65 11.14
C ASN A 409 20.30 8.69 11.71
N VAL A 410 20.20 7.49 11.14
CA VAL A 410 19.21 6.49 11.57
C VAL A 410 19.90 5.36 12.31
N VAL A 411 19.35 4.98 13.46
CA VAL A 411 19.74 3.77 14.20
C VAL A 411 18.62 2.74 14.12
N ALA A 412 18.96 1.54 13.67
CA ALA A 412 18.09 0.38 13.67
C ALA A 412 18.67 -0.69 14.57
N GLN A 413 18.03 -0.96 15.72
CA GLN A 413 18.57 -1.89 16.70
C GLN A 413 17.54 -2.75 17.42
N HIS A 414 17.96 -3.94 17.87
CA HIS A 414 17.10 -4.84 18.65
C HIS A 414 15.79 -5.23 17.94
N ASN A 415 15.72 -5.14 16.62
CA ASN A 415 14.55 -5.55 15.86
C ASN A 415 14.64 -7.03 15.45
N THR A 416 13.48 -7.65 15.30
CA THR A 416 13.34 -8.99 14.72
C THR A 416 12.62 -8.91 13.38
N ALA A 417 13.20 -9.47 12.32
CA ALA A 417 12.56 -9.59 11.02
C ALA A 417 12.56 -11.05 10.55
N ALA A 418 11.39 -11.67 10.46
CA ALA A 418 11.28 -13.07 10.12
C ALA A 418 10.23 -13.35 9.05
N LEU A 419 10.55 -14.32 8.19
CA LEU A 419 9.61 -14.89 7.23
C LEU A 419 9.11 -13.89 6.18
N SER A 420 9.90 -12.86 5.82
CA SER A 420 9.55 -11.96 4.70
C SER A 420 9.45 -12.73 3.38
N ARG A 421 8.55 -12.32 2.50
CA ARG A 421 8.24 -13.01 1.23
C ARG A 421 8.01 -12.02 0.09
N GLY A 422 8.20 -12.50 -1.14
CA GLY A 422 7.94 -11.76 -2.36
C GLY A 422 8.97 -12.01 -3.44
N HIS A 423 8.55 -11.82 -4.69
CA HIS A 423 9.36 -12.13 -5.87
C HIS A 423 10.62 -11.28 -6.04
N ASN A 424 10.78 -10.21 -5.26
CA ASN A 424 11.90 -9.27 -5.26
C ASN A 424 12.05 -8.68 -3.84
N ASP A 425 13.19 -8.07 -3.52
CA ASP A 425 13.56 -7.61 -2.16
C ASP A 425 13.24 -8.67 -1.11
N SER A 426 12.34 -8.37 -0.17
CA SER A 426 11.84 -9.29 0.87
C SER A 426 12.92 -9.64 1.89
N ALA A 427 13.72 -8.64 2.23
CA ALA A 427 14.81 -8.73 3.18
C ALA A 427 14.35 -8.55 4.63
N GLY A 428 15.22 -8.86 5.60
CA GLY A 428 14.98 -8.53 7.00
C GLY A 428 14.94 -7.01 7.22
N ILE A 429 16.09 -6.36 7.12
CA ILE A 429 16.23 -4.90 7.14
C ILE A 429 17.04 -4.46 5.92
N HIS A 430 16.60 -3.40 5.24
CA HIS A 430 17.17 -2.94 3.98
C HIS A 430 17.52 -1.45 4.02
N VAL A 431 18.79 -1.11 3.78
CA VAL A 431 19.25 0.26 3.51
C VAL A 431 19.20 0.53 2.00
N ASP A 432 18.13 1.17 1.56
CA ASP A 432 17.86 1.45 0.14
C ASP A 432 18.72 2.62 -0.35
N TYR A 433 18.21 3.47 -1.24
CA TYR A 433 19.01 4.46 -1.95
C TYR A 433 19.21 5.79 -1.17
N ASN A 434 20.39 6.39 -1.34
CA ASN A 434 20.71 7.77 -0.94
C ASN A 434 20.64 8.06 0.57
N ASN A 435 21.07 7.12 1.41
CA ASN A 435 21.12 7.31 2.86
C ASN A 435 22.51 7.76 3.34
N GLU A 436 22.56 8.42 4.50
CA GLU A 436 23.81 8.86 5.15
C GLU A 436 23.79 8.55 6.65
N ASN A 437 24.88 8.02 7.20
CA ASN A 437 25.01 7.72 8.64
C ASN A 437 23.90 6.79 9.14
N ILE A 438 23.85 5.57 8.61
CA ILE A 438 22.89 4.55 9.05
C ILE A 438 23.62 3.49 9.86
N LEU A 439 23.18 3.26 11.09
CA LEU A 439 23.70 2.22 11.97
C LEU A 439 22.64 1.13 12.13
N VAL A 440 22.94 -0.08 11.66
CA VAL A 440 22.12 -1.27 11.87
C VAL A 440 22.87 -2.22 12.79
N GLN A 441 22.38 -2.41 14.02
CA GLN A 441 23.06 -3.22 15.03
C GLN A 441 22.14 -4.04 15.93
N TYR A 442 22.60 -5.21 16.41
CA TYR A 442 21.85 -6.04 17.37
C TYR A 442 20.46 -6.48 16.89
N ASN A 443 20.25 -6.63 15.58
CA ASN A 443 19.00 -7.13 15.01
C ASN A 443 19.11 -8.63 14.73
N PHE A 444 17.96 -9.31 14.77
CA PHE A 444 17.81 -10.72 14.43
C PHE A 444 16.97 -10.87 13.16
N THR A 445 17.49 -11.59 12.16
CA THR A 445 16.77 -11.89 10.92
C THR A 445 16.70 -13.40 10.69
N PHE A 446 15.53 -13.90 10.33
CA PHE A 446 15.29 -15.34 10.20
C PHE A 446 14.41 -15.71 9.00
N ASN A 447 14.95 -16.55 8.12
CA ASN A 447 14.22 -17.20 7.04
C ASN A 447 13.37 -16.23 6.19
N ASN A 448 13.93 -15.05 5.94
CA ASN A 448 13.41 -14.13 4.93
C ASN A 448 13.74 -14.70 3.53
N GLU A 449 12.81 -14.56 2.58
CA GLU A 449 13.01 -15.04 1.21
C GLU A 449 14.13 -14.28 0.49
N GLY A 450 14.23 -12.97 0.77
CA GLY A 450 15.40 -12.16 0.45
C GLY A 450 16.52 -12.29 1.48
N TYR A 451 17.45 -11.35 1.44
CA TYR A 451 18.59 -11.33 2.35
C TYR A 451 18.18 -10.95 3.79
N GLY A 452 18.96 -11.35 4.80
CA GLY A 452 18.86 -10.71 6.13
C GLY A 452 19.20 -9.22 6.06
N THR A 453 20.13 -8.88 5.16
CA THR A 453 20.68 -7.55 4.91
C THR A 453 20.61 -7.19 3.43
N GLU A 454 20.04 -6.04 3.08
CA GLU A 454 20.19 -5.46 1.75
C GLU A 454 20.72 -4.02 1.87
N ILE A 455 21.76 -3.69 1.08
CA ILE A 455 22.32 -2.33 1.01
C ILE A 455 22.45 -1.96 -0.47
N LEU A 456 21.74 -0.93 -0.91
CA LEU A 456 21.72 -0.49 -2.31
C LEU A 456 22.63 0.73 -2.55
N GLY A 457 22.45 1.40 -3.70
CA GLY A 457 23.35 2.44 -4.20
C GLY A 457 23.24 3.80 -3.51
N ALA A 458 24.24 4.66 -3.76
CA ALA A 458 24.33 6.05 -3.30
C ALA A 458 24.28 6.26 -1.78
N ASN A 459 24.62 5.24 -1.00
CA ASN A 459 24.71 5.33 0.45
C ASN A 459 26.09 5.81 0.92
N LYS A 460 26.13 6.53 2.05
CA LYS A 460 27.36 7.02 2.68
C LYS A 460 27.37 6.66 4.18
N ASN A 461 28.48 6.11 4.66
CA ASN A 461 28.67 5.76 6.07
C ASN A 461 27.56 4.83 6.63
N ILE A 462 27.47 3.63 6.07
CA ILE A 462 26.55 2.58 6.54
C ILE A 462 27.34 1.60 7.40
N ILE A 463 26.91 1.44 8.64
CA ILE A 463 27.53 0.53 9.61
C ILE A 463 26.55 -0.60 9.89
N TRP A 464 26.94 -1.83 9.55
CA TRP A 464 26.18 -3.04 9.86
C TRP A 464 27.02 -3.94 10.77
N ARG A 465 26.66 -4.03 12.06
CA ARG A 465 27.47 -4.74 13.07
C ARG A 465 26.63 -5.50 14.09
N TYR A 466 27.14 -6.60 14.61
CA TYR A 466 26.48 -7.36 15.69
C TYR A 466 25.03 -7.80 15.40
N ASN A 467 24.68 -8.00 14.13
CA ASN A 467 23.39 -8.57 13.73
C ASN A 467 23.53 -10.08 13.53
N ILE A 468 22.46 -10.82 13.79
CA ILE A 468 22.39 -12.28 13.60
C ILE A 468 21.41 -12.55 12.46
N SER A 469 21.88 -13.22 11.41
CA SER A 469 21.07 -13.64 10.25
C SER A 469 21.10 -15.16 10.15
N VAL A 470 19.93 -15.81 10.17
CA VAL A 470 19.80 -17.27 10.23
C VAL A 470 18.83 -17.75 9.16
N GLY A 471 19.33 -18.53 8.21
CA GLY A 471 18.50 -19.14 7.17
C GLY A 471 17.85 -18.15 6.21
N ASP A 472 18.27 -16.88 6.21
CA ASP A 472 17.83 -15.92 5.21
C ASP A 472 18.31 -16.33 3.81
N GLY A 473 17.46 -16.09 2.82
CA GLY A 473 17.68 -16.50 1.45
C GLY A 473 18.74 -15.69 0.71
N THR A 474 18.90 -16.06 -0.56
CA THR A 474 19.62 -15.28 -1.57
C THR A 474 18.62 -14.91 -2.66
N ARG A 475 18.86 -13.83 -3.41
CA ARG A 475 17.95 -13.23 -4.43
C ARG A 475 17.69 -14.15 -5.64
N VAL A 476 17.18 -15.36 -5.40
CA VAL A 476 16.77 -16.29 -6.43
C VAL A 476 15.38 -15.87 -6.89
N VAL A 477 15.30 -15.33 -8.10
CA VAL A 477 14.04 -14.89 -8.67
C VAL A 477 13.15 -16.09 -9.03
N ASN A 478 11.86 -16.01 -8.72
CA ASN A 478 10.82 -17.02 -9.03
C ASN A 478 10.93 -18.36 -8.28
N VAL A 479 11.35 -18.35 -7.01
CA VAL A 479 11.20 -19.52 -6.13
C VAL A 479 9.70 -19.73 -5.86
N PRO A 480 9.15 -20.95 -6.04
CA PRO A 480 7.77 -21.25 -5.64
C PRO A 480 7.59 -20.97 -4.15
N ARG A 481 6.53 -20.25 -3.78
CA ARG A 481 6.31 -19.88 -2.39
C ARG A 481 5.67 -21.06 -1.64
N PRO A 482 6.05 -21.34 -0.38
CA PRO A 482 5.35 -22.34 0.44
C PRO A 482 3.86 -22.05 0.57
N GLU A 483 3.48 -20.77 0.51
CA GLU A 483 2.08 -20.34 0.55
C GLU A 483 1.32 -20.60 -0.78
N GLU A 484 2.00 -20.93 -1.88
CA GLU A 484 1.38 -21.34 -3.16
C GLU A 484 0.99 -22.83 -3.17
N GLU A 485 1.58 -23.66 -2.30
CA GLU A 485 1.35 -25.12 -2.27
C GLU A 485 0.08 -25.53 -1.53
N GLY A 486 -0.63 -24.58 -0.90
CA GLY A 486 -1.84 -24.83 -0.10
C GLY A 486 -3.07 -23.98 -0.51
N VAL A 487 -3.10 -23.46 -1.75
CA VAL A 487 -4.20 -22.60 -2.27
C VAL A 487 -5.10 -23.35 -3.24
#